data_AF-A0AA85EZF3-F1
#
_entry.id   AF-A0AA85EZF3-F1
#
_cell.length_a   1.000
_cell.length_b   1.000
_cell.length_c   1.000
_cell.angle_alpha   90.00
_cell.angle_beta   90.00
_cell.angle_gamma   90.00
#
_symmetry.space_group_name_H-M   'P 1'
#
loop_
_entity.id
_entity.type
_entity.pdbx_description
1 polymer ?
#
loop_
_entity_poly.entity_id
_entity_poly.type
_entity_poly.pdbx_seq_one_letter_code
_entity_poly.pdbx_strand_id
1 'polypeptide(L)'
;MSERKAVIKNADMERTVQDDAVYVASAALDKYDIEKDVAAYIKKEFDRKYTPNWHCVVGKHFGSYVTHETNNFIYFYLDDRAVLLFKSG
;
A
#
# COMPACT_ATOMS: atom_id res chain seq x y z
N MET A 1 4.72 -9.68 17.30
CA MET A 1 4.70 -8.95 16.00
C MET A 1 5.70 -7.82 16.15
N SER A 2 6.76 -7.80 15.37
CA SER A 2 7.68 -6.66 15.33
C SER A 2 6.91 -5.46 14.79
N GLU A 3 6.84 -4.35 15.55
CA GLU A 3 6.28 -3.10 15.06
C GLU A 3 7.16 -2.58 13.92
N ARG A 4 6.77 -2.86 12.66
CA ARG A 4 7.43 -2.27 11.49
C ARG A 4 7.09 -0.79 11.48
N LYS A 5 8.11 0.05 11.55
CA LYS A 5 7.92 1.50 11.50
C LYS A 5 7.64 1.93 10.06
N ALA A 6 6.41 2.34 9.80
CA ALA A 6 6.06 2.94 8.52
C ALA A 6 6.67 4.34 8.38
N VAL A 7 7.20 4.64 7.20
CA VAL A 7 7.65 5.98 6.80
C VAL A 7 6.82 6.42 5.61
N ILE A 8 5.78 7.22 5.88
CA ILE A 8 4.93 7.81 4.85
C ILE A 8 5.74 8.88 4.09
N LYS A 9 5.82 8.73 2.77
CA LYS A 9 6.54 9.66 1.88
C LYS A 9 5.58 10.64 1.23
N ASN A 10 4.41 10.16 0.83
CA ASN A 10 3.34 10.99 0.28
C ASN A 10 1.99 10.28 0.50
N ALA A 11 0.93 11.04 0.74
CA ALA A 11 -0.41 10.52 0.91
C ALA A 11 -1.45 11.58 0.54
N ASP A 12 -2.48 11.15 -0.19
CA ASP A 12 -3.73 11.87 -0.44
C ASP A 12 -4.88 10.93 -0.06
N MET A 13 -5.20 10.89 1.25
CA MET A 13 -6.30 10.11 1.84
C MET A 13 -6.43 10.43 3.34
N GLU A 14 -7.56 10.06 3.95
CA GLU A 14 -7.81 10.19 5.40
C GLU A 14 -6.81 9.40 6.25
N ARG A 15 -6.41 9.92 7.42
CA ARG A 15 -5.42 9.27 8.30
C ARG A 15 -5.82 7.85 8.70
N THR A 16 -7.10 7.63 8.96
CA THR A 16 -7.64 6.32 9.33
C THR A 16 -7.44 5.28 8.23
N VAL A 17 -7.51 5.70 6.96
CA VAL A 17 -7.25 4.83 5.80
C VAL A 17 -5.75 4.64 5.60
N GLN A 18 -4.92 5.64 5.89
CA GLN A 18 -3.46 5.50 5.89
C GLN A 18 -3.00 4.46 6.93
N ASP A 19 -3.56 4.51 8.14
CA ASP A 19 -3.26 3.55 9.21
C ASP A 19 -3.68 2.13 8.82
N ASP A 20 -4.85 1.95 8.19
CA ASP A 20 -5.28 0.65 7.66
C ASP A 20 -4.37 0.17 6.52
N ALA A 21 -3.90 1.06 5.63
CA ALA A 21 -2.95 0.72 4.57
C ALA A 21 -1.64 0.18 5.14
N VAL A 22 -1.10 0.84 6.16
CA VAL A 22 0.10 0.42 6.87
C VAL A 22 -0.13 -0.93 7.57
N TYR A 23 -1.25 -1.09 8.24
CA TYR A 23 -1.61 -2.33 8.94
C TYR A 23 -1.74 -3.52 7.97
N VAL A 24 -2.50 -3.35 6.89
CA VAL A 24 -2.70 -4.37 5.85
C VAL A 24 -1.37 -4.73 5.18
N ALA A 25 -0.52 -3.73 4.88
CA ALA A 25 0.79 -3.98 4.30
C ALA A 25 1.74 -4.71 5.27
N SER A 26 1.74 -4.37 6.55
CA SER A 26 2.53 -5.10 7.56
C SER A 26 2.07 -6.56 7.66
N ALA A 27 0.76 -6.80 7.71
CA ALA A 27 0.22 -8.16 7.74
C ALA A 27 0.55 -8.95 6.47
N ALA A 28 0.57 -8.29 5.31
CA ALA A 28 0.97 -8.90 4.04
C ALA A 28 2.46 -9.32 4.06
N LEU A 29 3.33 -8.47 4.61
CA LEU A 29 4.76 -8.74 4.75
C LEU A 29 5.08 -9.86 5.75
N ASP A 30 4.23 -10.07 6.75
CA ASP A 30 4.36 -11.23 7.65
C ASP A 30 3.96 -12.56 7.00
N LYS A 31 3.12 -12.50 5.96
CA LYS A 31 2.53 -13.69 5.33
C LYS A 31 3.21 -14.09 4.01
N TYR A 32 3.81 -13.13 3.31
CA TYR A 32 4.32 -13.34 1.95
C TYR A 32 5.74 -12.75 1.79
N ASP A 33 6.64 -13.56 1.25
CA ASP A 33 8.02 -13.13 0.98
C ASP A 33 8.15 -12.38 -0.36
N ILE A 34 7.38 -12.81 -1.36
CA ILE A 34 7.45 -12.33 -2.76
C ILE A 34 6.63 -11.04 -2.92
N GLU A 35 7.23 -9.96 -3.46
CA GLU A 35 6.59 -8.65 -3.55
C GLU A 35 5.27 -8.68 -4.34
N LYS A 36 5.21 -9.50 -5.39
CA LYS A 36 3.98 -9.71 -6.19
C LYS A 36 2.81 -10.18 -5.31
N ASP A 37 3.06 -11.09 -4.37
CA ASP A 37 2.01 -11.67 -3.54
C ASP A 37 1.59 -10.70 -2.42
N VAL A 38 2.54 -9.94 -1.88
CA VAL A 38 2.28 -8.82 -0.97
C VAL A 38 1.38 -7.78 -1.64
N ALA A 39 1.75 -7.32 -2.83
CA ALA A 39 0.97 -6.33 -3.60
C ALA A 39 -0.44 -6.84 -3.91
N ALA A 40 -0.56 -8.11 -4.33
CA ALA A 40 -1.84 -8.72 -4.63
C ALA A 40 -2.74 -8.82 -3.39
N TYR A 41 -2.18 -9.10 -2.22
CA TYR A 41 -2.94 -9.14 -0.97
C TYR A 41 -3.46 -7.75 -0.59
N ILE A 42 -2.59 -6.74 -0.58
CA ILE A 42 -2.97 -5.35 -0.23
C ILE A 42 -4.06 -4.85 -1.17
N LYS A 43 -3.88 -5.03 -2.49
CA LYS A 43 -4.87 -4.66 -3.51
C LYS A 43 -6.23 -5.29 -3.22
N LYS A 44 -6.28 -6.61 -3.00
CA LYS A 44 -7.54 -7.34 -2.77
C LYS A 44 -8.27 -6.88 -1.51
N GLU A 45 -7.52 -6.61 -0.43
CA GLU A 45 -8.08 -6.08 0.80
C GLU A 45 -8.68 -4.68 0.61
N PHE A 46 -7.98 -3.81 -0.12
CA PHE A 46 -8.46 -2.46 -0.41
C PHE A 46 -9.64 -2.43 -1.38
N ASP A 47 -9.62 -3.27 -2.42
CA ASP A 47 -10.78 -3.47 -3.31
C ASP A 47 -12.02 -3.89 -2.50
N ARG A 48 -11.86 -4.78 -1.53
CA ARG A 48 -12.94 -5.27 -0.67
C ARG A 48 -13.46 -4.20 0.29
N LYS A 49 -12.58 -3.44 0.93
CA LYS A 49 -12.94 -2.47 1.98
C LYS A 49 -13.37 -1.10 1.43
N TYR A 50 -12.72 -0.64 0.37
CA TYR A 50 -12.78 0.75 -0.10
C TYR A 50 -13.25 0.89 -1.54
N THR A 51 -13.94 -0.12 -2.06
CA THR A 51 -14.46 -0.23 -3.44
C THR A 51 -13.37 -0.25 -4.53
N PRO A 52 -13.46 -1.16 -5.53
CA PRO A 52 -12.52 -1.22 -6.64
C PRO A 52 -12.49 0.07 -7.49
N ASN A 53 -11.46 0.34 -8.31
CA ASN A 53 -10.29 -0.50 -8.59
C ASN A 53 -9.00 0.07 -7.98
N TRP A 54 -8.47 -0.60 -6.96
CA TRP A 54 -7.16 -0.30 -6.38
C TRP A 54 -6.03 -0.94 -7.19
N HIS A 55 -4.87 -0.30 -7.16
CA HIS A 55 -3.62 -0.75 -7.77
C HIS A 55 -2.54 -0.68 -6.70
N CYS A 56 -1.67 -1.69 -6.67
CA CYS A 56 -0.61 -1.77 -5.67
C CYS A 56 0.71 -2.19 -6.33
N VAL A 57 1.80 -1.51 -5.96
CA VAL A 57 3.17 -1.84 -6.34
C VAL A 57 3.98 -1.97 -5.06
N VAL A 58 4.76 -3.05 -4.96
CA VAL A 58 5.69 -3.30 -3.85
C VAL A 58 7.06 -3.59 -4.44
N GLY A 59 8.11 -2.98 -3.88
CA GLY A 59 9.47 -3.21 -4.35
C GLY A 59 10.52 -2.42 -3.57
N LYS A 60 11.78 -2.82 -3.70
CA LYS A 60 12.92 -2.10 -3.08
C LYS A 60 13.36 -0.89 -3.91
N HIS A 61 13.31 -1.03 -5.24
CA HIS A 61 13.81 -0.04 -6.18
C HIS A 61 12.84 0.11 -7.35
N PHE A 62 12.02 1.17 -7.33
CA PHE A 62 11.19 1.54 -8.46
C PHE A 62 10.92 3.04 -8.46
N GLY A 63 10.64 3.58 -9.64
CA GLY A 63 10.02 4.88 -9.82
C GLY A 63 8.65 4.70 -10.47
N SER A 64 7.71 5.58 -10.16
CA SER A 64 6.35 5.52 -10.70
C SER A 64 5.85 6.91 -11.07
N TYR A 65 5.13 7.00 -12.19
CA TYR A 65 4.37 8.19 -12.57
C TYR A 65 2.94 7.72 -12.88
N VAL A 66 2.01 7.99 -11.96
CA VAL A 66 0.64 7.46 -12.01
C VAL A 66 -0.36 8.58 -11.77
N THR A 67 -1.52 8.46 -12.42
CA THR A 67 -2.71 9.26 -12.11
C THR A 67 -3.60 8.45 -11.19
N HIS A 68 -4.22 9.10 -10.21
CA HIS A 68 -5.10 8.48 -9.22
C HIS A 68 -6.34 9.33 -8.96
N GLU A 69 -7.38 8.70 -8.43
CA GLU A 69 -8.56 9.38 -7.90
C GLU A 69 -8.23 10.14 -6.61
N THR A 70 -8.82 11.32 -6.43
CA THR A 70 -8.67 12.15 -5.23
C THR A 70 -8.96 11.36 -3.95
N ASN A 71 -8.20 11.60 -2.89
CA ASN A 71 -8.32 10.96 -1.59
C ASN A 71 -8.07 9.44 -1.59
N ASN A 72 -7.44 8.88 -2.62
CA ASN A 72 -7.17 7.45 -2.73
C ASN A 72 -5.73 7.15 -3.16
N PHE A 73 -4.74 7.76 -2.52
CA PHE A 73 -3.33 7.53 -2.81
C PHE A 73 -2.46 7.52 -1.55
N ILE A 74 -1.54 6.56 -1.47
CA ILE A 74 -0.49 6.53 -0.45
C ILE A 74 0.79 5.89 -0.99
N TYR A 75 1.91 6.49 -0.63
CA TYR A 75 3.26 6.00 -0.87
C TYR A 75 4.07 6.02 0.42
N PHE A 76 4.54 4.85 0.86
CA PHE A 76 5.26 4.70 2.11
C PHE A 76 6.27 3.56 2.07
N TYR A 77 7.19 3.56 3.03
CA TYR A 77 8.13 2.46 3.24
C TYR A 77 7.76 1.68 4.50
N LEU A 78 7.86 0.36 4.42
CA LEU A 78 7.96 -0.54 5.56
C LEU A 78 9.30 -1.26 5.46
N ASP A 79 10.17 -1.00 6.43
CA ASP A 79 11.57 -1.43 6.42
C ASP A 79 12.28 -1.01 5.11
N ASP A 80 12.74 -1.96 4.30
CA ASP A 80 13.42 -1.73 3.03
C ASP A 80 12.50 -1.83 1.80
N ARG A 81 11.19 -2.04 2.00
CA ARG A 81 10.19 -2.20 0.92
C ARG A 81 9.33 -0.95 0.80
N ALA A 82 9.32 -0.36 -0.39
CA ALA A 82 8.36 0.68 -0.75
C ALA A 82 7.02 0.03 -1.15
N VAL A 83 5.93 0.66 -0.70
CA VAL A 83 4.54 0.33 -1.03
C VAL A 83 3.90 1.56 -1.65
N LEU A 84 3.46 1.42 -2.89
CA LEU A 84 2.62 2.39 -3.59
C LEU A 84 1.23 1.79 -3.75
N LEU A 85 0.21 2.48 -3.24
CA LEU A 85 -1.17 2.04 -3.28
C LEU A 85 -2.05 3.22 -3.73
N PHE A 86 -2.81 3.02 -4.80
CA PHE A 86 -3.65 4.08 -5.34
C PHE A 86 -4.88 3.52 -6.04
N LYS A 87 -5.95 4.32 -6.11
CA LYS A 87 -7.15 3.99 -6.86
C LYS A 87 -7.18 4.71 -8.20
N SER A 88 -7.57 3.99 -9.24
CA SER A 88 -7.77 4.55 -10.58
C SER A 88 -8.69 3.63 -11.38
N GLY A 89 -9.82 4.16 -11.88
CA GLY A 89 -10.68 3.48 -12.84
C GLY A 89 -12.05 4.09 -12.97
#